data_AF-A0A3D5HDB0-F1
#
_entry.id   AF-A0A3D5HDB0-F1
#
_cell.length_a   1.000
_cell.length_b   1.000
_cell.length_c   1.000
_cell.angle_alpha   90.00
_cell.angle_beta   90.00
_cell.angle_gamma   90.00
#
_symmetry.space_group_name_H-M   'P 1'
#
loop_
_entity.id
_entity.type
_entity.pdbx_description
1 polymer ?
#
loop_
_entity_poly.entity_id
_entity_poly.type
_entity_poly.pdbx_seq_one_letter_code
_entity_poly.pdbx_strand_id
1 'polypeptide(L)' 'MDFTFSSEQELVRNTFARFSDEQIAPQAAALDEAHQFPMELFRKL' A
#
# COMPACT_ATOMS: atom_id res chain seq x y z
N MET A 1 4.86 28.32 9.23
CA MET A 1 4.84 27.46 8.02
C MET A 1 3.64 26.55 8.13
N ASP A 2 3.03 26.24 7.01
CA ASP A 2 1.97 25.23 6.92
C ASP A 2 2.59 23.89 6.52
N PHE A 3 2.25 22.84 7.27
CA PHE A 3 2.72 21.45 7.07
C PHE A 3 1.56 20.50 6.78
N THR A 4 0.36 21.04 6.55
CA THR A 4 -0.78 20.24 6.13
C THR A 4 -0.59 19.76 4.70
N PHE A 5 -1.16 18.59 4.42
CA PHE A 5 -1.21 18.07 3.06
C PHE A 5 -2.23 18.84 2.23
N SER A 6 -1.93 19.03 0.94
CA SER A 6 -2.97 19.43 -0.01
C SER A 6 -4.00 18.30 -0.16
N SER A 7 -5.21 18.63 -0.63
CA SER A 7 -6.26 17.65 -0.86
C SER A 7 -5.83 16.51 -1.81
N GLU A 8 -4.99 16.80 -2.80
CA GLU A 8 -4.44 15.78 -3.71
C GLU A 8 -3.47 14.84 -2.98
N GLN A 9 -2.61 15.39 -2.11
CA GLN A 9 -1.69 14.58 -1.31
C GLN A 9 -2.45 13.70 -0.31
N GLU A 10 -3.52 14.22 0.29
CA GLU A 10 -4.40 13.41 1.15
C GLU A 10 -5.07 12.27 0.39
N LEU A 11 -5.54 12.54 -0.84
CA LEU A 11 -6.16 11.53 -1.68
C LEU A 11 -5.17 10.39 -2.01
N VAL A 12 -3.94 10.73 -2.39
CA VAL A 12 -2.89 9.74 -2.65
C VAL A 12 -2.60 8.94 -1.38
N ARG A 13 -2.35 9.60 -0.25
CA ARG A 13 -2.08 8.96 1.04
C ARG A 13 -3.18 7.96 1.42
N ASN A 14 -4.45 8.39 1.35
CA ASN A 14 -5.59 7.57 1.75
C ASN A 14 -5.81 6.40 0.78
N THR A 15 -5.54 6.59 -0.52
CA THR A 15 -5.65 5.53 -1.53
C THR A 15 -4.64 4.41 -1.26
N PHE A 16 -3.38 4.76 -1.02
CA PHE A 16 -2.33 3.78 -0.73
C PHE A 16 -2.48 3.15 0.65
N ALA A 17 -2.96 3.89 1.66
CA ALA A 17 -3.27 3.33 2.98
C ALA A 17 -4.30 2.20 2.86
N ARG A 18 -5.43 2.46 2.20
CA ARG A 18 -6.47 1.45 1.98
C ARG A 18 -5.96 0.25 1.18
N PHE A 19 -5.22 0.48 0.09
CA PHE A 19 -4.66 -0.62 -0.70
C PHE A 19 -3.69 -1.48 0.13
N SER A 20 -2.84 -0.86 0.94
CA SER A 20 -1.91 -1.56 1.81
C SER A 20 -2.63 -2.40 2.85
N ASP A 21 -3.63 -1.83 3.52
CA ASP A 21 -4.40 -2.50 4.57
C ASP A 21 -5.22 -3.68 4.02
N GLU A 22 -5.87 -3.50 2.86
CA GLU A 22 -6.80 -4.48 2.30
C GLU A 22 -6.12 -5.54 1.43
N GLN A 23 -5.03 -5.21 0.73
CA GLN A 23 -4.41 -6.10 -0.27
C GLN A 23 -3.01 -6.59 0.12
N ILE A 24 -2.19 -5.76 0.78
CA ILE A 24 -0.79 -6.10 1.08
C ILE A 24 -0.69 -6.79 2.44
N ALA A 25 -1.17 -6.14 3.50
CA ALA A 25 -1.00 -6.57 4.89
C ALA A 25 -1.47 -8.02 5.17
N PRO A 26 -2.60 -8.51 4.62
CA PRO A 26 -3.09 -9.87 4.91
C PRO A 26 -2.14 -11.00 4.49
N GLN A 27 -1.31 -10.77 3.47
CA GLN A 27 -0.44 -11.80 2.87
C GLN A 27 1.05 -11.50 3.00
N ALA A 28 1.42 -10.34 3.54
CA ALA A 28 2.80 -9.88 3.62
C ALA A 28 3.72 -10.87 4.36
N ALA A 29 3.31 -11.35 5.55
CA ALA A 29 4.12 -12.27 6.34
C ALA A 29 4.34 -13.63 5.64
N ALA A 30 3.30 -14.16 4.98
CA ALA A 30 3.40 -15.43 4.27
C ALA A 30 4.30 -15.34 3.03
N LEU A 31 4.25 -14.22 2.31
CA LEU A 31 5.13 -13.95 1.17
C LEU A 31 6.59 -13.79 1.58
N ASP A 32 6.83 -13.10 2.70
CA ASP A 32 8.16 -12.92 3.29
C ASP A 32 8.77 -14.28 3.70
N GLU A 33 8.01 -15.08 4.46
CA GLU A 33 8.44 -16.42 4.86
C GLU A 33 8.75 -17.32 3.65
N ALA A 34 7.90 -17.26 2.63
CA ALA A 34 8.09 -18.01 1.39
C ALA A 34 9.20 -17.46 0.47
N HIS A 35 9.77 -16.29 0.78
CA HIS A 35 10.73 -15.57 -0.07
C HIS A 35 10.20 -15.35 -1.51
N GLN A 36 8.92 -15.03 -1.63
CA GLN A 36 8.23 -14.88 -2.93
C GLN A 36 7.93 -13.44 -3.27
N PHE A 37 8.18 -13.07 -4.53
CA PHE A 37 7.77 -11.77 -5.04
C PHE A 37 6.29 -11.78 -5.45
N PRO A 38 5.45 -10.85 -4.94
CA PRO A 38 4.02 -10.85 -5.20
C PRO A 38 3.67 -10.18 -6.53
N MET A 39 3.93 -10.87 -7.64
CA MET A 39 3.64 -10.38 -9.00
C MET A 39 2.19 -9.92 -9.18
N GLU A 40 1.24 -10.57 -8.52
CA GLU A 40 -0.18 -10.21 -8.64
C GLU A 40 -0.51 -8.88 -7.94
N LEU A 41 0.03 -8.64 -6.73
CA LEU A 41 -0.12 -7.34 -6.08
C LEU A 41 0.58 -6.24 -6.87
N PHE A 42 1.77 -6.53 -7.40
CA PHE A 42 2.54 -5.55 -8.15
C PHE A 42 1.81 -5.07 -9.41
N ARG A 43 1.04 -5.94 -10.07
CA ARG A 43 0.22 -5.56 -11.24
C ARG A 43 -1.01 -4.70 -10.91
N LYS A 44 -1.41 -4.63 -9.64
CA LYS A 44 -2.56 -3.80 -9.19
C LYS A 44 -2.15 -2.37 -8.80
N LEU A 45 -0.84 -2.10 -8.70
CA LEU A 45 -0.27 -0.77 -8.47
C LEU A 45 -0.15 -0.01 -9.79
#